data_AF-A0A5C6BW87-F1
#
_entry.id   AF-A0A5C6BW87-F1
#
_cell.length_a   1.000
_cell.length_b   1.000
_cell.length_c   1.000
_cell.angle_alpha   90.00
_cell.angle_beta   90.00
_cell.angle_gamma   90.00
#
_symmetry.space_group_name_H-M   'P 1'
#
loop_
_entity.id
_entity.type
_entity.pdbx_description
1 polymer ?
#
loop_
_entity_poly.entity_id
_entity_poly.type
_entity_poly.pdbx_seq_one_letter_code
_entity_poly.pdbx_strand_id
1 'polypeptide(L)'
;MPATSITDLRLRSDRLLDRFLRYVRLDTAADPQSQTYPSSAKQLVLGKLLADELTAMGIEGVELTCDGLVIATVPATIAGDVPVVAAVAHLDTSPEAPSDSVHPQVIENYAGGDIALPNGAVIAVANCVELEQMVGDTLITTDGTTLLGGDDKAGVAIIMEAAHTLMEHPEIPHGPLRVVMTCDEEIGHGTDKVDLTQLAATVAYTIDGGGRGQIDVETFSADAVTVTFTGHNIHPAIAKDRMVNSTRAAARFVESLPIASETPETTEGRDGFIHVHDIHGGVGATRVELILRSFDTEQLAQYAHRVQQLAEAAAADISGTRVQCAVRKQYRNLREGLERLPEAVSLAERAFSNIGVSCTREIVRGGTDGSQLTEKGLPTPNLSSGQHNIHSVLEFANLNEMCDATKHLIELLRLWGEKRS
;
A
#
# COMPACT_ATOMS: atom_id res chain seq x y z
N MET A 1 34.27 2.80 21.00
CA MET A 1 33.45 3.95 21.44
C MET A 1 32.11 3.37 21.87
N PRO A 2 31.48 3.84 22.95
CA PRO A 2 30.12 3.37 23.28
C PRO A 2 29.22 3.70 22.08
N ALA A 3 28.45 2.73 21.60
CA ALA A 3 27.53 2.94 20.50
C ALA A 3 26.58 4.07 20.88
N THR A 4 26.48 5.11 20.04
CA THR A 4 25.48 6.16 20.22
C THR A 4 24.11 5.50 20.27
N SER A 5 23.39 5.63 21.38
CA SER A 5 22.01 5.15 21.49
C SER A 5 21.19 5.89 20.43
N ILE A 6 20.46 5.17 19.58
CA ILE A 6 19.59 5.80 18.57
C ILE A 6 18.53 6.70 19.23
N THR A 7 18.18 6.40 20.48
CA THR A 7 17.33 7.26 21.31
C THR A 7 17.86 8.69 21.47
N ASP A 8 19.18 8.86 21.49
CA ASP A 8 19.85 10.16 21.62
C ASP A 8 20.14 10.82 20.26
N LEU A 9 19.80 10.15 19.14
CA LEU A 9 19.98 10.67 17.79
C LEU A 9 19.04 11.86 17.58
N ARG A 10 19.64 13.05 17.46
CA ARG A 10 18.90 14.27 17.18
C ARG A 10 18.59 14.37 15.69
N LEU A 11 17.46 13.77 15.29
CA LEU A 11 16.94 13.91 13.92
C LEU A 11 16.69 15.38 13.55
N ARG A 12 16.88 15.68 12.27
CA ARG A 12 16.59 16.98 11.66
C ARG A 12 15.12 17.03 11.24
N SER A 13 14.23 17.19 12.21
CA SER A 13 12.78 17.28 11.95
C SER A 13 12.41 18.43 11.01
N ASP A 14 13.19 19.51 11.00
CA ASP A 14 13.09 20.62 10.05
C ASP A 14 13.33 20.17 8.60
N ARG A 15 14.34 19.32 8.39
CA ARG A 15 14.70 18.76 7.09
C ARG A 15 13.65 17.73 6.62
N LEU A 16 13.19 16.87 7.52
CA LEU A 16 12.12 15.91 7.23
C LEU A 16 10.83 16.63 6.81
N LEU A 17 10.43 17.67 7.55
CA LEU A 17 9.27 18.48 7.22
C LEU A 17 9.43 19.19 5.87
N ASP A 18 10.58 19.81 5.61
CA ASP A 18 10.85 20.47 4.31
C ASP A 18 10.72 19.48 3.14
N ARG A 19 11.33 18.29 3.27
CA ARG A 19 11.23 17.21 2.28
C ARG A 19 9.76 16.86 2.01
N PHE A 20 9.04 16.51 3.07
CA PHE A 20 7.63 16.12 2.98
C PHE A 20 6.80 17.20 2.28
N LEU A 21 6.91 18.46 2.73
CA LEU A 21 6.19 19.59 2.14
C LEU A 21 6.57 19.86 0.68
N ARG A 22 7.80 19.56 0.25
CA ARG A 22 8.19 19.67 -1.16
C ARG A 22 7.60 18.53 -1.99
N TYR A 23 7.61 17.31 -1.48
CA TYR A 23 7.13 16.14 -2.19
C TYR A 23 5.61 16.18 -2.39
N VAL A 24 4.82 16.50 -1.35
CA VAL A 24 3.36 16.54 -1.43
C VAL A 24 2.83 17.55 -2.45
N ARG A 25 3.59 18.62 -2.73
CA ARG A 25 3.23 19.63 -3.74
C ARG A 25 3.41 19.15 -5.18
N LEU A 26 4.13 18.05 -5.40
CA LEU A 26 4.27 17.46 -6.72
C LEU A 26 3.06 16.56 -6.97
N ASP A 27 2.32 16.86 -8.03
CA ASP A 27 1.26 16.00 -8.54
C ASP A 27 1.88 14.70 -9.07
N THR A 28 1.50 13.57 -8.50
CA THR A 28 1.97 12.24 -8.86
C THR A 28 0.84 11.23 -8.99
N ALA A 29 -0.40 11.69 -9.20
CA ALA A 29 -1.57 10.81 -9.27
C ALA A 29 -1.36 9.65 -10.24
N ALA A 30 -1.74 8.44 -9.81
CA ALA A 30 -1.85 7.28 -10.69
C ALA A 30 -3.04 7.43 -11.65
N ASP A 31 -2.96 6.79 -12.83
CA ASP A 31 -4.03 6.76 -13.82
C ASP A 31 -4.49 5.32 -14.08
N PRO A 32 -5.63 4.88 -13.50
CA PRO A 32 -6.12 3.52 -13.68
C PRO A 32 -6.59 3.21 -15.11
N GLN A 33 -6.72 4.21 -15.98
CA GLN A 33 -7.07 4.02 -17.40
C GLN A 33 -5.83 3.89 -18.30
N SER A 34 -4.64 4.17 -17.76
CA SER A 34 -3.40 4.11 -18.52
C SER A 34 -3.02 2.68 -18.90
N GLN A 35 -2.27 2.56 -19.99
CA GLN A 35 -1.68 1.29 -20.46
C GLN A 35 -0.15 1.33 -20.41
N THR A 36 0.43 2.39 -19.85
CA THR A 36 1.87 2.56 -19.68
C THR A 36 2.28 2.33 -18.23
N TYR A 37 3.57 2.12 -18.00
CA TYR A 37 4.18 2.13 -16.68
C TYR A 37 5.36 3.14 -16.68
N PRO A 38 5.41 4.12 -15.76
CA PRO A 38 4.33 4.46 -14.84
C PRO A 38 3.06 4.88 -15.61
N SER A 39 1.91 4.76 -14.96
CA SER A 39 0.61 5.12 -15.53
C SER A 39 0.54 6.60 -15.87
N SER A 40 1.26 7.42 -15.10
CA SER A 40 1.38 8.86 -15.25
C SER A 40 2.84 9.31 -15.27
N ALA A 41 3.22 10.05 -16.32
CA ALA A 41 4.57 10.63 -16.43
C ALA A 41 4.87 11.66 -15.32
N LYS A 42 3.86 12.12 -14.57
CA LYS A 42 4.04 13.05 -13.46
C LYS A 42 4.82 12.42 -12.30
N GLN A 43 4.68 11.11 -12.08
CA GLN A 43 5.45 10.37 -11.06
C GLN A 43 6.96 10.45 -11.29
N LEU A 44 7.39 10.49 -12.56
CA LEU A 44 8.81 10.64 -12.93
C LEU A 44 9.42 11.97 -12.48
N VAL A 45 8.60 13.00 -12.25
CA VAL A 45 9.07 14.30 -11.74
C VAL A 45 9.58 14.16 -10.31
N LEU A 46 8.81 13.49 -9.44
CA LEU A 46 9.23 13.18 -8.08
C LEU A 46 10.40 12.20 -8.11
N GLY A 47 10.33 11.14 -8.92
CA GLY A 47 11.43 10.17 -9.05
C GLY A 47 12.77 10.82 -9.43
N LYS A 48 12.76 11.76 -10.38
CA LYS A 48 13.95 12.52 -10.77
C LYS A 48 14.48 13.40 -9.64
N LEU A 49 13.60 14.09 -8.93
CA LEU A 49 13.99 14.89 -7.76
C LEU A 49 14.67 14.03 -6.70
N LEU A 50 14.11 12.88 -6.36
CA LEU A 50 14.66 11.97 -5.35
C LEU A 50 16.02 11.40 -5.78
N ALA A 51 16.17 11.01 -7.05
CA ALA A 51 17.45 10.54 -7.58
C ALA A 51 18.55 11.61 -7.49
N ASP A 52 18.22 12.86 -7.82
CA ASP A 52 19.15 13.99 -7.72
C ASP A 52 19.51 14.27 -6.24
N GLU A 53 18.55 14.18 -5.33
CA GLU A 53 18.79 14.35 -3.90
C GLU A 53 19.67 13.24 -3.30
N LEU A 54 19.40 11.96 -3.63
CA LEU A 54 20.22 10.82 -3.20
C LEU A 54 21.67 10.97 -3.71
N THR A 55 21.83 11.39 -4.97
CA THR A 55 23.15 11.67 -5.55
C THR A 55 23.85 12.80 -4.81
N ALA A 56 23.12 13.87 -4.44
CA ALA A 56 23.66 15.00 -3.69
C ALA A 56 24.08 14.64 -2.25
N MET A 57 23.52 13.57 -1.67
CA MET A 57 23.98 13.01 -0.39
C MET A 57 25.34 12.28 -0.50
N GLY A 58 25.84 12.06 -1.71
CA GLY A 58 27.06 11.29 -1.97
C GLY A 58 26.83 9.78 -2.10
N ILE A 59 25.58 9.35 -2.30
CA ILE A 59 25.27 7.95 -2.58
C ILE A 59 25.68 7.64 -4.03
N GLU A 60 26.51 6.62 -4.20
CA GLU A 60 26.96 6.16 -5.53
C GLU A 60 25.96 5.20 -6.17
N GLY A 61 25.90 5.17 -7.50
CA GLY A 61 25.07 4.22 -8.24
C GLY A 61 23.56 4.43 -8.11
N VAL A 62 23.12 5.67 -7.86
CA VAL A 62 21.69 6.03 -7.90
C VAL A 62 21.16 5.87 -9.32
N GLU A 63 20.09 5.11 -9.46
CA GLU A 63 19.45 4.80 -10.74
C GLU A 63 17.99 5.28 -10.72
N LEU A 64 17.60 6.05 -11.73
CA LEU A 64 16.21 6.20 -12.14
C LEU A 64 16.02 5.30 -13.37
N THR A 65 15.32 4.19 -13.20
CA THR A 65 15.21 3.16 -14.25
C THR A 65 14.36 3.66 -15.41
N CYS A 66 14.41 2.96 -16.55
CA CYS A 66 13.51 3.26 -17.68
C CYS A 66 12.03 3.04 -17.37
N ASP A 67 11.73 2.21 -16.37
CA ASP A 67 10.40 1.97 -15.84
C ASP A 67 10.00 3.01 -14.76
N GLY A 68 10.88 3.94 -14.39
CA GLY A 68 10.56 5.03 -13.45
C GLY A 68 10.86 4.75 -11.97
N LEU A 69 11.42 3.58 -11.66
CA LEU A 69 11.82 3.24 -10.28
C LEU A 69 13.06 4.03 -9.87
N VAL A 70 13.11 4.51 -8.63
CA VAL A 70 14.34 5.06 -8.04
C VAL A 70 14.99 3.99 -7.18
N ILE A 71 16.23 3.61 -7.52
CA ILE A 71 16.99 2.59 -6.81
C ILE A 71 18.34 3.18 -6.39
N ALA A 72 18.69 3.06 -5.11
CA ALA A 72 19.98 3.50 -4.59
C ALA A 72 20.46 2.62 -3.44
N THR A 73 21.77 2.60 -3.17
CA THR A 73 22.34 1.83 -2.04
C THR A 73 23.13 2.73 -1.12
N VAL A 74 22.65 2.91 0.11
CA VAL A 74 23.48 3.48 1.18
C VAL A 74 24.50 2.39 1.59
N PRO A 75 25.81 2.68 1.55
CA PRO A 75 26.85 1.69 1.79
C PRO A 75 26.84 1.21 3.24
N ALA A 76 27.23 -0.03 3.48
CA ALA A 76 27.42 -0.56 4.83
C ALA A 76 28.56 0.18 5.57
N THR A 77 28.37 0.42 6.86
CA THR A 77 29.44 0.92 7.75
C THR A 77 30.18 -0.21 8.47
N ILE A 78 29.61 -1.42 8.46
CA ILE A 78 30.19 -2.62 9.05
C ILE A 78 30.77 -3.55 7.99
N ALA A 79 31.88 -4.21 8.31
CA ALA A 79 32.52 -5.18 7.43
C ALA A 79 31.92 -6.58 7.63
N GLY A 80 31.82 -7.34 6.54
CA GLY A 80 31.38 -8.74 6.56
C GLY A 80 30.23 -9.00 5.60
N ASP A 81 29.75 -10.24 5.63
CA ASP A 81 28.54 -10.64 4.94
C ASP A 81 27.34 -10.36 5.83
N VAL A 82 26.66 -9.25 5.57
CA VAL A 82 25.55 -8.73 6.36
C VAL A 82 24.32 -8.57 5.48
N PRO A 83 23.11 -8.81 6.02
CA PRO A 83 21.90 -8.76 5.22
C PRO A 83 21.69 -7.40 4.56
N VAL A 84 21.36 -7.40 3.28
CA VAL A 84 20.88 -6.22 2.57
C VAL A 84 19.41 -6.03 2.93
N VAL A 85 19.08 -4.86 3.47
CA VAL A 85 17.69 -4.49 3.80
C VAL A 85 17.21 -3.50 2.76
N ALA A 86 16.05 -3.76 2.15
CA ALA A 86 15.40 -2.79 1.30
C ALA A 86 14.35 -1.98 2.07
N ALA A 87 14.31 -0.67 1.87
CA ALA A 87 13.20 0.19 2.28
C ALA A 87 12.47 0.64 1.02
N VAL A 88 11.15 0.41 1.00
CA VAL A 88 10.28 0.61 -0.16
C VAL A 88 9.22 1.64 0.19
N ALA A 89 9.00 2.60 -0.70
CA ALA A 89 7.88 3.54 -0.64
C ALA A 89 7.39 3.79 -2.07
N HIS A 90 6.16 4.24 -2.25
CA HIS A 90 5.62 4.53 -3.58
C HIS A 90 5.56 6.03 -3.89
N LEU A 91 5.67 6.37 -5.18
CA LEU A 91 5.73 7.76 -5.64
C LEU A 91 4.36 8.37 -5.93
N ASP A 92 3.39 7.52 -6.27
CA ASP A 92 2.07 7.93 -6.68
C ASP A 92 1.19 8.37 -5.52
N THR A 93 0.00 8.83 -5.87
CA THR A 93 -1.06 9.17 -4.92
C THR A 93 -2.37 8.65 -5.50
N SER A 94 -3.28 8.26 -4.63
CA SER A 94 -4.56 7.67 -4.99
C SER A 94 -5.34 8.51 -6.03
N PRO A 95 -5.93 7.88 -7.06
CA PRO A 95 -6.84 8.55 -7.99
C PRO A 95 -8.22 8.83 -7.39
N GLU A 96 -8.50 8.39 -6.15
CA GLU A 96 -9.83 8.49 -5.51
C GLU A 96 -10.15 9.90 -4.97
N ALA A 97 -9.15 10.75 -4.81
CA ALA A 97 -9.34 12.15 -4.44
C ALA A 97 -8.45 13.09 -5.28
N PRO A 98 -8.86 14.36 -5.48
CA PRO A 98 -8.06 15.32 -6.23
C PRO A 98 -6.70 15.52 -5.58
N SER A 99 -5.62 15.58 -6.36
CA SER A 99 -4.25 15.82 -5.87
C SER A 99 -3.51 16.89 -6.68
N ASP A 100 -4.20 17.55 -7.60
CA ASP A 100 -3.65 18.64 -8.40
C ASP A 100 -3.56 19.90 -7.53
N SER A 101 -2.32 20.32 -7.24
CA SER A 101 -2.01 21.55 -6.48
C SER A 101 -2.26 21.47 -4.96
N VAL A 102 -1.74 20.44 -4.30
CA VAL A 102 -1.81 20.29 -2.84
C VAL A 102 -1.27 21.53 -2.10
N HIS A 103 -2.07 22.04 -1.16
CA HIS A 103 -1.73 23.16 -0.29
C HIS A 103 -1.60 22.73 1.18
N PRO A 104 -0.44 22.19 1.59
CA PRO A 104 -0.29 21.67 2.95
C PRO A 104 -0.31 22.78 4.00
N GLN A 105 -1.04 22.55 5.09
CA GLN A 105 -1.10 23.43 6.27
C GLN A 105 -0.32 22.79 7.41
N VAL A 106 0.59 23.55 8.03
CA VAL A 106 1.35 23.07 9.19
C VAL A 106 0.72 23.62 10.47
N ILE A 107 0.31 22.73 11.36
CA ILE A 107 -0.29 23.03 12.65
C ILE A 107 0.70 22.60 13.73
N GLU A 108 1.50 23.54 14.22
CA GLU A 108 2.44 23.29 15.33
C GLU A 108 1.69 23.27 16.67
N ASN A 109 2.13 22.39 17.58
CA ASN A 109 1.58 22.25 18.93
C ASN A 109 0.05 22.10 18.91
N TYR A 110 -0.44 21.12 18.16
CA TYR A 110 -1.87 20.88 18.00
C TYR A 110 -2.59 20.84 19.36
N ALA A 111 -3.61 21.69 19.51
CA ALA A 111 -4.24 21.96 20.80
C ALA A 111 -5.29 20.93 21.21
N GLY A 112 -5.59 19.94 20.36
CA GLY A 112 -6.72 19.03 20.50
C GLY A 112 -8.02 19.60 19.92
N GLY A 113 -9.01 18.73 19.70
CA GLY A 113 -10.31 19.09 19.13
C GLY A 113 -10.33 19.15 17.60
N ASP A 114 -11.50 19.40 17.01
CA ASP A 114 -11.66 19.35 15.56
C ASP A 114 -10.72 20.32 14.82
N ILE A 115 -10.20 19.87 13.67
CA ILE A 115 -9.34 20.69 12.80
C ILE A 115 -10.18 21.22 11.64
N ALA A 116 -10.43 22.52 11.64
CA ALA A 116 -11.08 23.20 10.53
C ALA A 116 -10.08 23.46 9.40
N LEU A 117 -10.37 22.92 8.20
CA LEU A 117 -9.57 23.13 7.01
C LEU A 117 -9.98 24.44 6.32
N PRO A 118 -9.03 25.17 5.69
CA PRO A 118 -9.27 26.46 5.03
C PRO A 118 -10.51 26.52 4.13
N ASN A 119 -10.82 25.46 3.40
CA ASN A 119 -11.94 25.40 2.45
C ASN A 119 -13.21 24.75 3.03
N GLY A 120 -13.36 24.72 4.35
CA GLY A 120 -14.62 24.41 5.05
C GLY A 120 -14.83 22.95 5.44
N ALA A 121 -13.97 22.05 4.98
CA ALA A 121 -13.92 20.68 5.48
C ALA A 121 -13.39 20.63 6.94
N VAL A 122 -13.74 19.59 7.69
CA VAL A 122 -13.36 19.45 9.11
C VAL A 122 -12.89 18.04 9.39
N ILE A 123 -11.70 17.91 9.95
CA ILE A 123 -11.23 16.65 10.53
C ILE A 123 -11.77 16.60 11.96
N ALA A 124 -12.89 15.88 12.13
CA ALA A 124 -13.59 15.81 13.41
C ALA A 124 -13.03 14.68 14.28
N VAL A 125 -12.81 14.95 15.57
CA VAL A 125 -12.31 13.95 16.54
C VAL A 125 -13.24 12.75 16.63
N ALA A 126 -14.55 12.96 16.47
CA ALA A 126 -15.54 11.88 16.46
C ALA A 126 -15.32 10.83 15.36
N ASN A 127 -14.68 11.23 14.25
CA ASN A 127 -14.36 10.36 13.12
C ASN A 127 -12.88 9.94 13.08
N CYS A 128 -12.04 10.54 13.93
CA CYS A 128 -10.61 10.28 14.05
C CYS A 128 -10.20 10.46 15.52
N VAL A 129 -10.48 9.42 16.32
CA VAL A 129 -10.27 9.42 17.77
C VAL A 129 -8.79 9.49 18.13
N GLU A 130 -7.92 9.11 17.20
CA GLU A 130 -6.47 9.15 17.31
C GLU A 130 -5.94 10.57 17.54
N LEU A 131 -6.66 11.61 17.06
CA LEU A 131 -6.32 13.00 17.32
C LEU A 131 -6.21 13.33 18.81
N GLU A 132 -6.94 12.64 19.68
CA GLU A 132 -6.84 12.85 21.14
C GLU A 132 -5.44 12.54 21.69
N GLN A 133 -4.69 11.68 20.99
CA GLN A 133 -3.34 11.25 21.39
C GLN A 133 -2.24 12.14 20.79
N MET A 134 -2.59 13.08 19.90
CA MET A 134 -1.64 13.91 19.15
C MET A 134 -1.52 15.34 19.70
N VAL A 135 -2.10 15.61 20.88
CA VAL A 135 -2.03 16.94 21.51
C VAL A 135 -0.57 17.32 21.77
N GLY A 136 -0.16 18.46 21.22
CA GLY A 136 1.21 18.97 21.28
C GLY A 136 2.09 18.58 20.09
N ASP A 137 1.64 17.68 19.21
CA ASP A 137 2.39 17.30 18.01
C ASP A 137 2.29 18.36 16.90
N THR A 138 3.11 18.20 15.87
CA THR A 138 3.01 18.99 14.64
C THR A 138 2.29 18.18 13.56
N LEU A 139 1.10 18.65 13.19
CA LEU A 139 0.27 18.02 12.15
C LEU A 139 0.42 18.76 10.83
N ILE A 140 0.35 18.02 9.73
CA ILE A 140 0.31 18.56 8.37
C ILE A 140 -1.00 18.11 7.74
N THR A 141 -1.87 19.05 7.38
CA THR A 141 -3.17 18.76 6.77
C THR A 141 -3.22 19.29 5.33
N THR A 142 -4.27 18.92 4.61
CA THR A 142 -4.66 19.57 3.36
C THR A 142 -5.25 20.96 3.63
N ASP A 143 -5.65 21.67 2.56
CA ASP A 143 -6.53 22.83 2.67
C ASP A 143 -8.03 22.49 2.56
N GLY A 144 -8.37 21.20 2.40
CA GLY A 144 -9.72 20.67 2.20
C GLY A 144 -10.17 20.52 0.75
N THR A 145 -9.34 20.86 -0.26
CA THR A 145 -9.71 20.73 -1.69
C THR A 145 -9.09 19.54 -2.40
N THR A 146 -7.96 19.04 -1.87
CA THR A 146 -7.21 17.90 -2.39
C THR A 146 -6.93 16.90 -1.27
N LEU A 147 -6.49 15.68 -1.61
CA LEU A 147 -5.72 14.84 -0.71
C LEU A 147 -4.38 15.50 -0.35
N LEU A 148 -3.68 14.97 0.66
CA LEU A 148 -2.36 15.46 1.07
C LEU A 148 -1.26 14.75 0.29
N GLY A 149 -1.41 13.44 0.08
CA GLY A 149 -0.36 12.56 -0.42
C GLY A 149 0.63 12.22 0.68
N GLY A 150 0.16 12.12 1.93
CA GLY A 150 0.87 11.48 3.02
C GLY A 150 1.15 10.03 2.64
N ASP A 151 0.13 9.34 2.13
CA ASP A 151 0.24 8.08 1.40
C ASP A 151 0.78 8.32 -0.03
N ASP A 152 2.02 7.94 -0.36
CA ASP A 152 3.10 7.45 0.54
C ASP A 152 4.33 8.40 0.55
N LYS A 153 4.10 9.70 0.35
CA LYS A 153 5.21 10.67 0.40
C LYS A 153 5.75 10.86 1.81
N ALA A 154 5.02 10.43 2.84
CA ALA A 154 5.52 10.31 4.20
C ALA A 154 6.61 9.22 4.27
N GLY A 155 6.33 8.01 3.76
CA GLY A 155 7.31 6.93 3.62
C GLY A 155 8.53 7.34 2.80
N VAL A 156 8.31 7.98 1.64
CA VAL A 156 9.39 8.55 0.82
C VAL A 156 10.26 9.51 1.65
N ALA A 157 9.66 10.45 2.38
CA ALA A 157 10.40 11.42 3.20
C ALA A 157 11.18 10.75 4.34
N ILE A 158 10.60 9.74 4.99
CA ILE A 158 11.23 8.94 6.04
C ILE A 158 12.46 8.21 5.51
N ILE A 159 12.34 7.51 4.37
CA ILE A 159 13.45 6.78 3.76
C ILE A 159 14.57 7.74 3.34
N MET A 160 14.22 8.88 2.73
CA MET A 160 15.18 9.91 2.33
C MET A 160 15.92 10.51 3.53
N GLU A 161 15.23 10.74 4.64
CA GLU A 161 15.84 11.26 5.86
C GLU A 161 16.70 10.21 6.57
N ALA A 162 16.28 8.95 6.61
CA ALA A 162 17.08 7.85 7.12
C ALA A 162 18.37 7.68 6.32
N ALA A 163 18.28 7.67 4.98
CA ALA A 163 19.45 7.59 4.12
C ALA A 163 20.42 8.76 4.35
N HIS A 164 19.89 9.99 4.43
CA HIS A 164 20.72 11.17 4.69
C HIS A 164 21.39 11.12 6.07
N THR A 165 20.65 10.69 7.09
CA THR A 165 21.15 10.57 8.46
C THR A 165 22.28 9.54 8.54
N LEU A 166 22.15 8.39 7.87
CA LEU A 166 23.20 7.38 7.82
C LEU A 166 24.47 7.87 7.11
N MET A 167 24.32 8.67 6.05
CA MET A 167 25.45 9.30 5.35
C MET A 167 26.15 10.36 6.22
N GLU A 168 25.41 11.11 7.05
CA GLU A 168 25.97 12.09 7.99
C GLU A 168 26.62 11.46 9.23
N HIS A 169 26.17 10.26 9.61
CA HIS A 169 26.54 9.56 10.84
C HIS A 169 27.14 8.16 10.58
N PRO A 170 28.34 8.07 9.96
CA PRO A 170 28.99 6.80 9.64
C PRO A 170 29.37 5.97 10.89
N GLU A 171 29.29 6.53 12.09
CA GLU A 171 29.46 5.83 13.35
C GLU A 171 28.29 4.89 13.70
N ILE A 172 27.12 5.04 13.06
CA ILE A 172 25.98 4.14 13.25
C ILE A 172 26.27 2.84 12.49
N PRO A 173 26.37 1.68 13.18
CA PRO A 173 26.69 0.43 12.52
C PRO A 173 25.46 -0.12 11.78
N HIS A 174 25.55 -0.32 10.46
CA HIS A 174 24.50 -0.93 9.65
C HIS A 174 25.06 -1.64 8.41
N GLY A 175 24.30 -2.60 7.89
CA GLY A 175 24.55 -3.21 6.57
C GLY A 175 24.09 -2.32 5.41
N PRO A 176 24.13 -2.79 4.16
CA PRO A 176 23.65 -2.01 3.02
C PRO A 176 22.15 -1.75 3.13
N LEU A 177 21.74 -0.49 3.00
CA LEU A 177 20.33 -0.11 2.83
C LEU A 177 20.06 0.10 1.35
N ARG A 178 19.14 -0.68 0.79
CA ARG A 178 18.62 -0.52 -0.57
C ARG A 178 17.38 0.36 -0.52
N VAL A 179 17.48 1.57 -1.06
CA VAL A 179 16.33 2.47 -1.25
C VAL A 179 15.63 2.09 -2.54
N VAL A 180 14.32 1.90 -2.50
CA VAL A 180 13.48 1.58 -3.66
C VAL A 180 12.24 2.45 -3.63
N MET A 181 12.05 3.29 -4.65
CA MET A 181 10.81 4.04 -4.82
C MET A 181 10.04 3.50 -6.03
N THR A 182 8.83 3.00 -5.80
CA THR A 182 7.98 2.36 -6.80
C THR A 182 6.95 3.33 -7.40
N CYS A 183 6.33 2.91 -8.48
CA CYS A 183 5.28 3.65 -9.18
C CYS A 183 4.03 2.78 -9.29
N ASP A 184 2.86 3.40 -9.31
CA ASP A 184 1.55 2.77 -9.53
C ASP A 184 1.13 1.76 -8.45
N GLU A 185 1.50 2.00 -7.19
CA GLU A 185 1.01 1.17 -6.06
C GLU A 185 -0.51 1.26 -5.95
N GLU A 186 -1.05 2.47 -6.08
CA GLU A 186 -2.46 2.81 -5.84
C GLU A 186 -3.42 2.15 -6.84
N ILE A 187 -2.88 1.62 -7.93
CA ILE A 187 -3.62 0.87 -8.95
C ILE A 187 -3.15 -0.61 -9.04
N GLY A 188 -2.38 -1.07 -8.06
CA GLY A 188 -1.96 -2.46 -7.85
C GLY A 188 -0.74 -2.91 -8.65
N HIS A 189 0.03 -1.98 -9.22
CA HIS A 189 1.14 -2.23 -10.13
C HIS A 189 2.53 -1.89 -9.54
N GLY A 190 2.60 -1.47 -8.27
CA GLY A 190 3.83 -1.04 -7.57
C GLY A 190 5.02 -1.99 -7.72
N THR A 191 4.78 -3.30 -7.62
CA THR A 191 5.86 -4.30 -7.70
C THR A 191 6.16 -4.86 -9.09
N ASP A 192 5.43 -4.48 -10.13
CA ASP A 192 5.49 -5.14 -11.45
C ASP A 192 6.87 -5.06 -12.11
N LYS A 193 7.61 -3.99 -11.84
CA LYS A 193 8.92 -3.70 -12.43
C LYS A 193 10.09 -3.92 -11.48
N VAL A 194 9.82 -4.40 -10.27
CA VAL A 194 10.85 -4.66 -9.27
C VAL A 194 11.54 -6.00 -9.56
N ASP A 195 12.83 -5.96 -9.91
CA ASP A 195 13.67 -7.16 -10.03
C ASP A 195 14.34 -7.50 -8.69
N LEU A 196 13.86 -8.57 -8.05
CA LEU A 196 14.41 -9.06 -6.79
C LEU A 196 15.88 -9.47 -6.89
N THR A 197 16.33 -9.91 -8.06
CA THR A 197 17.74 -10.26 -8.32
C THR A 197 18.61 -9.02 -8.29
N GLN A 198 18.12 -7.90 -8.84
CA GLN A 198 18.81 -6.60 -8.82
C GLN A 198 18.82 -6.01 -7.41
N LEU A 199 17.72 -6.14 -6.67
CA LEU A 199 17.66 -5.68 -5.27
C LEU A 199 18.66 -6.45 -4.40
N ALA A 200 18.79 -7.76 -4.61
CA ALA A 200 19.63 -8.65 -3.83
C ALA A 200 19.42 -8.49 -2.30
N ALA A 201 18.19 -8.14 -1.91
CA ALA A 201 17.80 -7.91 -0.54
C ALA A 201 17.43 -9.22 0.15
N THR A 202 17.79 -9.34 1.43
CA THR A 202 17.37 -10.46 2.29
C THR A 202 15.93 -10.26 2.79
N VAL A 203 15.57 -9.00 3.01
CA VAL A 203 14.28 -8.55 3.54
C VAL A 203 14.00 -7.16 2.98
N ALA A 204 12.74 -6.81 2.81
CA ALA A 204 12.32 -5.44 2.57
C ALA A 204 11.34 -4.97 3.65
N TYR A 205 11.10 -3.66 3.70
CA TYR A 205 10.02 -3.06 4.48
C TYR A 205 9.37 -1.99 3.63
N THR A 206 8.06 -2.07 3.43
CA THR A 206 7.30 -0.92 2.93
C THR A 206 7.10 0.04 4.10
N ILE A 207 7.27 1.34 3.88
CA ILE A 207 7.07 2.38 4.90
C ILE A 207 5.76 3.11 4.59
N ASP A 208 4.68 2.34 4.53
CA ASP A 208 3.37 2.76 3.99
C ASP A 208 2.22 2.37 4.94
N GLY A 209 2.53 2.22 6.23
CA GLY A 209 1.55 1.89 7.27
C GLY A 209 0.93 3.14 7.87
N GLY A 210 -0.28 3.00 8.43
CA GLY A 210 -0.91 4.09 9.18
C GLY A 210 -0.20 4.44 10.49
N GLY A 211 -0.40 5.68 10.94
CA GLY A 211 -0.12 6.12 12.32
C GLY A 211 1.27 5.83 12.86
N ARG A 212 1.34 5.38 14.12
CA ARG A 212 2.58 5.18 14.87
C ARG A 212 2.69 3.77 15.43
N GLY A 213 3.81 3.10 15.19
CA GLY A 213 4.11 1.83 15.84
C GLY A 213 3.34 0.63 15.27
N GLN A 214 2.75 0.76 14.08
CA GLN A 214 2.03 -0.33 13.44
C GLN A 214 2.97 -1.17 12.57
N ILE A 215 2.77 -2.49 12.60
CA ILE A 215 3.45 -3.45 11.73
C ILE A 215 2.38 -4.34 11.10
N ASP A 216 2.17 -4.23 9.80
CA ASP A 216 1.26 -5.15 9.10
C ASP A 216 1.97 -6.49 8.90
N VAL A 217 1.35 -7.55 9.40
CA VAL A 217 1.91 -8.91 9.35
C VAL A 217 0.99 -9.90 8.65
N GLU A 218 -0.25 -9.52 8.36
CA GLU A 218 -1.18 -10.30 7.56
C GLU A 218 -1.93 -9.40 6.58
N THR A 219 -2.19 -9.92 5.39
CA THR A 219 -3.07 -9.30 4.39
C THR A 219 -4.12 -10.32 3.96
N PHE A 220 -5.14 -9.90 3.22
CA PHE A 220 -5.93 -10.89 2.50
C PHE A 220 -5.06 -11.64 1.48
N SER A 221 -5.41 -12.89 1.21
CA SER A 221 -5.19 -13.51 -0.09
C SER A 221 -6.31 -13.08 -1.02
N ALA A 222 -5.98 -12.88 -2.29
CA ALA A 222 -6.87 -12.30 -3.28
C ALA A 222 -6.88 -13.05 -4.61
N ASP A 223 -8.07 -13.39 -5.07
CA ASP A 223 -8.34 -13.84 -6.44
C ASP A 223 -9.41 -12.94 -7.06
N ALA A 224 -9.35 -12.75 -8.37
CA ALA A 224 -10.42 -12.15 -9.17
C ALA A 224 -11.15 -13.26 -9.93
N VAL A 225 -12.47 -13.13 -10.05
CA VAL A 225 -13.30 -14.04 -10.84
C VAL A 225 -14.08 -13.25 -11.87
N THR A 226 -14.02 -13.67 -13.12
CA THR A 226 -14.90 -13.19 -14.19
C THR A 226 -15.87 -14.30 -14.56
N VAL A 227 -17.16 -14.04 -14.40
CA VAL A 227 -18.24 -14.92 -14.84
C VAL A 227 -18.86 -14.34 -16.11
N THR A 228 -18.84 -15.09 -17.20
CA THR A 228 -19.43 -14.67 -18.49
C THR A 228 -20.60 -15.56 -18.85
N PHE A 229 -21.79 -14.96 -18.90
CA PHE A 229 -23.01 -15.58 -19.40
C PHE A 229 -23.17 -15.25 -20.88
N THR A 230 -23.32 -16.27 -21.73
CA THR A 230 -23.53 -16.11 -23.17
C THR A 230 -24.94 -16.58 -23.54
N GLY A 231 -25.69 -15.69 -24.18
CA GLY A 231 -27.04 -15.93 -24.67
C GLY A 231 -27.15 -15.74 -26.18
N HIS A 232 -28.32 -15.29 -26.63
CA HIS A 232 -28.63 -15.04 -28.02
C HIS A 232 -29.61 -13.88 -28.14
N ASN A 233 -29.12 -12.75 -28.67
CA ASN A 233 -29.94 -11.57 -28.89
C ASN A 233 -30.65 -11.63 -30.25
N ILE A 234 -31.90 -11.17 -30.28
CA ILE A 234 -32.69 -11.00 -31.49
C ILE A 234 -33.69 -9.86 -31.27
N HIS A 235 -34.18 -9.25 -32.35
CA HIS A 235 -35.16 -8.17 -32.26
C HIS A 235 -36.36 -8.56 -31.35
N PRO A 236 -36.72 -7.75 -30.34
CA PRO A 236 -37.73 -8.11 -29.34
C PRO A 236 -39.09 -8.52 -29.91
N ALA A 237 -39.52 -7.91 -31.02
CA ALA A 237 -40.80 -8.24 -31.67
C ALA A 237 -40.88 -9.69 -32.22
N ILE A 238 -39.75 -10.37 -32.40
CA ILE A 238 -39.68 -11.76 -32.93
C ILE A 238 -38.91 -12.70 -31.99
N ALA A 239 -38.80 -12.33 -30.72
CA ALA A 239 -37.94 -13.00 -29.74
C ALA A 239 -38.51 -14.29 -29.12
N LYS A 240 -39.83 -14.51 -29.24
CA LYS A 240 -40.50 -15.68 -28.67
C LYS A 240 -39.83 -16.97 -29.14
N ASP A 241 -39.47 -17.82 -28.16
CA ASP A 241 -38.82 -19.13 -28.34
C ASP A 241 -37.46 -19.09 -29.07
N ARG A 242 -36.82 -17.90 -29.17
CA ARG A 242 -35.56 -17.69 -29.91
C ARG A 242 -34.52 -16.92 -29.12
N MET A 243 -34.92 -15.89 -28.37
CA MET A 243 -34.01 -15.10 -27.54
C MET A 243 -33.57 -15.90 -26.32
N VAL A 244 -32.27 -15.85 -26.03
CA VAL A 244 -31.69 -16.29 -24.76
C VAL A 244 -31.09 -15.06 -24.09
N ASN A 245 -31.68 -14.61 -22.98
CA ASN A 245 -31.29 -13.37 -22.35
C ASN A 245 -30.26 -13.62 -21.23
N SER A 246 -28.98 -13.43 -21.55
CA SER A 246 -27.88 -13.64 -20.61
C SER A 246 -27.94 -12.72 -19.39
N THR A 247 -28.52 -11.52 -19.52
CA THR A 247 -28.68 -10.58 -18.39
C THR A 247 -29.59 -11.15 -17.31
N ARG A 248 -30.58 -11.97 -17.67
CA ARG A 248 -31.43 -12.66 -16.66
C ARG A 248 -30.65 -13.72 -15.88
N ALA A 249 -29.75 -14.44 -16.55
CA ALA A 249 -28.90 -15.42 -15.87
C ALA A 249 -27.92 -14.73 -14.94
N ALA A 250 -27.29 -13.63 -15.39
CA ALA A 250 -26.41 -12.83 -14.55
C ALA A 250 -27.15 -12.24 -13.31
N ALA A 251 -28.35 -11.71 -13.49
CA ALA A 251 -29.16 -11.19 -12.37
C ALA A 251 -29.49 -12.27 -11.33
N ARG A 252 -29.91 -13.47 -11.78
CA ARG A 252 -30.15 -14.61 -10.88
C ARG A 252 -28.90 -15.06 -10.13
N PHE A 253 -27.75 -15.07 -10.83
CA PHE A 253 -26.48 -15.40 -10.23
C PHE A 253 -26.11 -14.41 -9.11
N VAL A 254 -26.20 -13.11 -9.36
CA VAL A 254 -25.89 -12.08 -8.36
C VAL A 254 -26.83 -12.17 -7.16
N GLU A 255 -28.14 -12.34 -7.40
CA GLU A 255 -29.14 -12.52 -6.33
C GLU A 255 -28.91 -13.80 -5.49
N SER A 256 -28.27 -14.82 -6.08
CA SER A 256 -27.97 -16.09 -5.39
C SER A 256 -26.73 -16.06 -4.49
N LEU A 257 -25.92 -15.00 -4.55
CA LEU A 257 -24.72 -14.87 -3.72
C LEU A 257 -25.09 -14.65 -2.24
N PRO A 258 -24.21 -15.03 -1.29
CA PRO A 258 -24.44 -14.90 0.16
C PRO A 258 -24.32 -13.45 0.67
N ILE A 259 -25.25 -12.58 0.25
CA ILE A 259 -25.25 -11.14 0.53
C ILE A 259 -25.37 -10.76 2.01
N ALA A 260 -25.82 -11.69 2.87
CA ALA A 260 -26.06 -11.42 4.29
C ALA A 260 -24.82 -11.65 5.18
N SER A 261 -23.76 -12.28 4.66
CA SER A 261 -22.65 -12.74 5.51
C SER A 261 -21.27 -12.73 4.86
N GLU A 262 -21.15 -12.66 3.53
CA GLU A 262 -19.85 -12.76 2.83
C GLU A 262 -19.67 -11.61 1.84
N THR A 263 -19.98 -10.38 2.27
CA THR A 263 -19.81 -9.15 1.47
C THR A 263 -19.00 -8.10 2.24
N PRO A 264 -18.28 -7.19 1.56
CA PRO A 264 -17.54 -6.12 2.23
C PRO A 264 -18.40 -5.31 3.21
N GLU A 265 -19.65 -5.02 2.84
CA GLU A 265 -20.59 -4.23 3.63
C GLU A 265 -21.23 -4.99 4.82
N THR A 266 -21.00 -6.30 4.95
CA THR A 266 -21.50 -7.13 6.07
C THR A 266 -20.39 -7.83 6.86
N THR A 267 -19.11 -7.58 6.56
CA THR A 267 -17.98 -8.33 7.13
C THR A 267 -16.95 -7.39 7.76
N GLU A 268 -16.31 -7.84 8.84
CA GLU A 268 -15.29 -7.07 9.56
C GLU A 268 -14.15 -7.97 10.05
N GLY A 269 -13.08 -7.36 10.56
CA GLY A 269 -11.96 -8.10 11.15
C GLY A 269 -11.38 -9.18 10.22
N ARG A 270 -11.53 -10.45 10.58
CA ARG A 270 -10.97 -11.60 9.84
C ARG A 270 -11.92 -12.24 8.82
N ASP A 271 -13.14 -11.74 8.69
CA ASP A 271 -14.13 -12.32 7.80
C ASP A 271 -13.74 -12.11 6.33
N GLY A 272 -13.71 -13.19 5.54
CA GLY A 272 -13.54 -13.15 4.09
C GLY A 272 -14.84 -12.78 3.37
N PHE A 273 -14.75 -12.46 2.08
CA PHE A 273 -15.91 -12.09 1.26
C PHE A 273 -15.80 -12.45 -0.22
N ILE A 274 -16.96 -12.46 -0.87
CA ILE A 274 -17.18 -12.51 -2.31
C ILE A 274 -17.83 -11.19 -2.71
N HIS A 275 -17.13 -10.35 -3.47
CA HIS A 275 -17.63 -9.03 -3.83
C HIS A 275 -17.78 -8.89 -5.34
N VAL A 276 -19.02 -8.69 -5.81
CA VAL A 276 -19.31 -8.24 -7.17
C VAL A 276 -19.06 -6.73 -7.22
N HIS A 277 -18.06 -6.31 -7.99
CA HIS A 277 -17.72 -4.88 -8.12
C HIS A 277 -18.13 -4.30 -9.48
N ASP A 278 -18.37 -5.15 -10.49
CA ASP A 278 -18.75 -4.67 -11.82
C ASP A 278 -19.62 -5.66 -12.61
N ILE A 279 -20.51 -5.12 -13.45
CA ILE A 279 -21.40 -5.87 -14.34
C ILE A 279 -21.53 -5.15 -15.67
N HIS A 280 -21.12 -5.79 -16.76
CA HIS A 280 -21.21 -5.24 -18.12
C HIS A 280 -21.92 -6.19 -19.07
N GLY A 281 -22.79 -5.66 -19.93
CA GLY A 281 -23.27 -6.39 -21.10
C GLY A 281 -24.75 -6.19 -21.41
N GLY A 282 -25.35 -7.19 -22.05
CA GLY A 282 -26.73 -7.17 -22.49
C GLY A 282 -27.19 -8.55 -22.95
N VAL A 283 -28.33 -8.64 -23.65
CA VAL A 283 -29.00 -9.90 -23.98
C VAL A 283 -28.06 -10.99 -24.51
N GLY A 284 -27.17 -10.65 -25.45
CA GLY A 284 -26.27 -11.61 -26.10
C GLY A 284 -25.12 -12.11 -25.22
N ALA A 285 -24.58 -11.27 -24.36
CA ALA A 285 -23.52 -11.64 -23.41
C ALA A 285 -23.49 -10.66 -22.24
N THR A 286 -23.34 -11.18 -21.02
CA THR A 286 -23.22 -10.39 -19.79
C THR A 286 -22.04 -10.93 -18.97
N ARG A 287 -21.14 -10.04 -18.57
CA ARG A 287 -19.95 -10.30 -17.74
C ARG A 287 -20.20 -9.76 -16.34
N VAL A 288 -19.87 -10.55 -15.32
CA VAL A 288 -19.89 -10.18 -13.91
C VAL A 288 -18.47 -10.32 -13.38
N GLU A 289 -17.92 -9.26 -12.81
CA GLU A 289 -16.57 -9.23 -12.24
C GLU A 289 -16.66 -9.24 -10.72
N LEU A 290 -15.94 -10.18 -10.12
CA LEU A 290 -15.91 -10.41 -8.69
C LEU A 290 -14.47 -10.41 -8.18
N ILE A 291 -14.32 -10.05 -6.92
CA ILE A 291 -13.10 -10.27 -6.15
C ILE A 291 -13.41 -11.17 -4.95
N LEU A 292 -12.48 -12.07 -4.65
CA LEU A 292 -12.51 -13.00 -3.54
C LEU A 292 -11.42 -12.60 -2.56
N ARG A 293 -11.76 -12.50 -1.27
CA ARG A 293 -10.82 -12.09 -0.21
C ARG A 293 -10.95 -12.99 1.00
N SER A 294 -9.82 -13.46 1.53
CA SER A 294 -9.76 -14.28 2.73
C SER A 294 -8.36 -14.22 3.33
N PHE A 295 -8.23 -14.22 4.65
CA PHE A 295 -6.92 -14.38 5.30
C PHE A 295 -6.37 -15.81 5.16
N ASP A 296 -7.23 -16.78 4.88
CA ASP A 296 -6.83 -18.16 4.61
C ASP A 296 -6.90 -18.42 3.10
N THR A 297 -5.74 -18.61 2.46
CA THR A 297 -5.63 -18.82 1.00
C THR A 297 -6.48 -19.98 0.50
N GLU A 298 -6.59 -21.06 1.29
CA GLU A 298 -7.36 -22.25 0.90
C GLU A 298 -8.87 -21.95 0.75
N GLN A 299 -9.40 -20.95 1.47
CA GLN A 299 -10.81 -20.56 1.36
C GLN A 299 -11.14 -19.91 0.01
N LEU A 300 -10.16 -19.31 -0.70
CA LEU A 300 -10.40 -18.72 -2.02
C LEU A 300 -10.87 -19.76 -3.03
N ALA A 301 -10.32 -20.98 -2.97
CA ALA A 301 -10.76 -22.08 -3.83
C ALA A 301 -12.21 -22.49 -3.52
N GLN A 302 -12.63 -22.40 -2.26
CA GLN A 302 -14.00 -22.70 -1.83
C GLN A 302 -14.97 -21.63 -2.34
N TYR A 303 -14.61 -20.34 -2.21
CA TYR A 303 -15.38 -19.24 -2.78
C TYR A 303 -15.49 -19.33 -4.31
N ALA A 304 -14.38 -19.60 -5.00
CA ALA A 304 -14.38 -19.78 -6.46
C ALA A 304 -15.28 -20.95 -6.89
N HIS A 305 -15.23 -22.08 -6.17
CA HIS A 305 -16.10 -23.22 -6.43
C HIS A 305 -17.58 -22.88 -6.22
N ARG A 306 -17.91 -22.16 -5.13
CA ARG A 306 -19.27 -21.70 -4.85
C ARG A 306 -19.78 -20.75 -5.93
N VAL A 307 -18.97 -19.77 -6.34
CA VAL A 307 -19.28 -18.86 -7.45
C VAL A 307 -19.58 -19.65 -8.72
N GLN A 308 -18.76 -20.63 -9.07
CA GLN A 308 -18.98 -21.47 -10.23
C GLN A 308 -20.30 -22.25 -10.14
N GLN A 309 -20.59 -22.89 -9.01
CA GLN A 309 -21.84 -23.65 -8.81
C GLN A 309 -23.08 -22.77 -8.95
N LEU A 310 -23.07 -21.58 -8.33
CA LEU A 310 -24.18 -20.63 -8.39
C LEU A 310 -24.36 -20.09 -9.82
N ALA A 311 -23.27 -19.82 -10.52
CA ALA A 311 -23.31 -19.36 -11.91
C ALA A 311 -23.85 -20.44 -12.86
N GLU A 312 -23.44 -21.70 -12.68
CA GLU A 312 -23.96 -22.85 -13.42
C GLU A 312 -25.46 -23.08 -13.16
N ALA A 313 -25.90 -22.97 -11.91
CA ALA A 313 -27.32 -23.06 -11.56
C ALA A 313 -28.15 -21.94 -12.21
N ALA A 314 -27.67 -20.69 -12.14
CA ALA A 314 -28.33 -19.55 -12.76
C ALA A 314 -28.40 -19.64 -14.30
N ALA A 315 -27.39 -20.24 -14.93
CA ALA A 315 -27.41 -20.50 -16.37
C ALA A 315 -28.40 -21.62 -16.75
N ALA A 316 -28.50 -22.69 -15.95
CA ALA A 316 -29.44 -23.79 -16.19
C ALA A 316 -30.91 -23.33 -16.12
N ASP A 317 -31.18 -22.37 -15.25
CA ASP A 317 -32.47 -21.70 -15.05
C ASP A 317 -32.96 -20.91 -16.27
N ILE A 318 -32.05 -20.50 -17.15
CA ILE A 318 -32.35 -19.76 -18.39
C ILE A 318 -31.92 -20.62 -19.58
N SER A 319 -32.84 -21.47 -20.05
CA SER A 319 -32.60 -22.43 -21.14
C SER A 319 -31.85 -21.82 -22.34
N GLY A 320 -30.77 -22.49 -22.76
CA GLY A 320 -29.91 -22.04 -23.86
C GLY A 320 -28.75 -21.12 -23.45
N THR A 321 -28.67 -20.69 -22.19
CA THR A 321 -27.54 -19.90 -21.67
C THR A 321 -26.32 -20.78 -21.46
N ARG A 322 -25.15 -20.26 -21.84
CA ARG A 322 -23.85 -20.86 -21.50
C ARG A 322 -23.16 -19.99 -20.46
N VAL A 323 -22.34 -20.59 -19.63
CA VAL A 323 -21.55 -19.88 -18.63
C VAL A 323 -20.09 -20.30 -18.68
N GLN A 324 -19.20 -19.35 -18.44
CA GLN A 324 -17.77 -19.56 -18.26
C GLN A 324 -17.32 -18.78 -17.03
N CYS A 325 -16.56 -19.44 -16.16
CA CYS A 325 -15.90 -18.80 -15.02
C CYS A 325 -14.39 -18.80 -15.26
N ALA A 326 -13.75 -17.65 -15.12
CA ALA A 326 -12.30 -17.49 -15.19
C ALA A 326 -11.79 -16.92 -13.86
N VAL A 327 -10.90 -17.65 -13.19
CA VAL A 327 -10.27 -17.23 -11.94
C VAL A 327 -8.84 -16.77 -12.24
N ARG A 328 -8.45 -15.61 -11.71
CA ARG A 328 -7.11 -15.05 -11.82
C ARG A 328 -6.60 -14.73 -10.42
N LYS A 329 -5.44 -15.29 -10.07
CA LYS A 329 -4.73 -14.92 -8.85
C LYS A 329 -4.32 -13.45 -8.88
N GLN A 330 -4.49 -12.72 -7.78
CA GLN A 330 -3.97 -11.37 -7.59
C GLN A 330 -2.72 -11.39 -6.71
N TYR A 331 -2.89 -11.64 -5.42
CA TYR A 331 -1.81 -11.71 -4.42
C TYR A 331 -2.14 -12.70 -3.30
N ARG A 332 -1.16 -12.97 -2.44
CA ARG A 332 -1.29 -13.90 -1.30
C ARG A 332 -0.99 -13.22 0.02
N ASN A 333 -1.55 -13.79 1.08
CA ASN A 333 -1.42 -13.30 2.45
C ASN A 333 0.05 -13.18 2.83
N LEU A 334 0.43 -11.97 3.24
CA LEU A 334 1.75 -11.61 3.73
C LEU A 334 2.31 -12.61 4.75
N ARG A 335 1.46 -13.11 5.67
CA ARG A 335 1.84 -14.05 6.74
C ARG A 335 2.59 -15.27 6.21
N GLU A 336 2.13 -15.85 5.10
CA GLU A 336 2.65 -17.11 4.56
C GLU A 336 4.13 -17.00 4.13
N GLY A 337 4.56 -15.82 3.68
CA GLY A 337 5.96 -15.58 3.35
C GLY A 337 6.78 -15.05 4.52
N LEU A 338 6.18 -14.26 5.43
CA LEU A 338 6.88 -13.77 6.62
C LEU A 338 7.29 -14.90 7.58
N GLU A 339 6.54 -16.01 7.64
CA GLU A 339 6.90 -17.19 8.43
C GLU A 339 8.25 -17.81 8.03
N ARG A 340 8.73 -17.55 6.79
CA ARG A 340 10.04 -18.04 6.32
C ARG A 340 11.21 -17.24 6.86
N LEU A 341 10.97 -16.01 7.32
CA LEU A 341 11.97 -15.13 7.93
C LEU A 341 11.35 -14.39 9.14
N PRO A 342 11.12 -15.08 10.27
CA PRO A 342 10.50 -14.48 11.47
C PRO A 342 11.27 -13.27 12.02
N GLU A 343 12.56 -13.16 11.72
CA GLU A 343 13.39 -11.99 11.98
C GLU A 343 12.82 -10.70 11.38
N ALA A 344 12.14 -10.76 10.25
CA ALA A 344 11.55 -9.59 9.60
C ALA A 344 10.60 -8.84 10.54
N VAL A 345 9.73 -9.57 11.25
CA VAL A 345 8.78 -8.97 12.19
C VAL A 345 9.45 -8.73 13.55
N SER A 346 10.17 -9.72 14.08
CA SER A 346 10.70 -9.62 15.45
C SER A 346 11.78 -8.55 15.61
N LEU A 347 12.57 -8.25 14.58
CA LEU A 347 13.52 -7.13 14.60
C LEU A 347 12.81 -5.78 14.49
N ALA A 348 11.73 -5.68 13.71
CA ALA A 348 10.91 -4.47 13.64
C ALA A 348 10.25 -4.16 14.99
N GLU A 349 9.71 -5.16 15.69
CA GLU A 349 9.17 -5.00 17.05
C GLU A 349 10.25 -4.56 18.05
N ARG A 350 11.44 -5.18 17.98
CA ARG A 350 12.58 -4.82 18.82
C ARG A 350 13.07 -3.39 18.54
N ALA A 351 13.06 -2.95 17.29
CA ALA A 351 13.44 -1.59 16.93
C ALA A 351 12.51 -0.55 17.56
N PHE A 352 11.19 -0.76 17.55
CA PHE A 352 10.23 0.14 18.21
C PHE A 352 10.47 0.18 19.72
N SER A 353 10.63 -0.99 20.34
CA SER A 353 10.95 -1.10 21.77
C SER A 353 12.23 -0.36 22.14
N ASN A 354 13.29 -0.46 21.34
CA ASN A 354 14.57 0.20 21.59
C ASN A 354 14.47 1.73 21.51
N ILE A 355 13.56 2.29 20.70
CA ILE A 355 13.33 3.75 20.64
C ILE A 355 12.23 4.22 21.60
N GLY A 356 11.69 3.34 22.44
CA GLY A 356 10.67 3.67 23.44
C GLY A 356 9.26 3.83 22.88
N VAL A 357 8.97 3.27 21.70
CA VAL A 357 7.66 3.29 21.06
C VAL A 357 7.00 1.91 21.22
N SER A 358 5.74 1.88 21.65
CA SER A 358 4.95 0.65 21.66
C SER A 358 4.52 0.30 20.24
N CYS A 359 4.55 -0.99 19.89
CA CYS A 359 4.08 -1.44 18.59
C CYS A 359 2.91 -2.43 18.67
N THR A 360 2.11 -2.46 17.62
CA THR A 360 1.02 -3.42 17.41
C THR A 360 1.19 -4.14 16.08
N ARG A 361 0.76 -5.40 16.04
CA ARG A 361 0.68 -6.17 14.80
C ARG A 361 -0.72 -5.99 14.23
N GLU A 362 -0.79 -5.52 13.01
CA GLU A 362 -2.05 -5.24 12.33
C GLU A 362 -2.35 -6.27 11.24
N ILE A 363 -3.63 -6.39 10.94
CA ILE A 363 -4.13 -7.20 9.82
C ILE A 363 -4.77 -6.26 8.80
N VAL A 364 -4.43 -6.45 7.53
CA VAL A 364 -4.90 -5.59 6.45
C VAL A 364 -5.97 -6.32 5.66
N ARG A 365 -7.18 -5.74 5.60
CA ARG A 365 -8.31 -6.23 4.78
C ARG A 365 -8.16 -5.84 3.30
N GLY A 366 -6.96 -6.01 2.77
CA GLY A 366 -6.54 -5.58 1.44
C GLY A 366 -5.28 -6.30 1.00
N GLY A 367 -4.54 -5.71 0.07
CA GLY A 367 -3.19 -6.11 -0.30
C GLY A 367 -2.30 -4.88 -0.24
N THR A 368 -1.00 -5.10 -0.14
CA THR A 368 0.03 -4.05 -0.22
C THR A 368 1.10 -4.51 -1.19
N ASP A 369 1.95 -3.59 -1.67
CA ASP A 369 3.18 -3.97 -2.37
C ASP A 369 4.01 -5.00 -1.59
N GLY A 370 4.05 -4.88 -0.25
CA GLY A 370 4.71 -5.85 0.63
C GLY A 370 4.17 -7.28 0.48
N SER A 371 2.86 -7.46 0.28
CA SER A 371 2.27 -8.79 0.02
C SER A 371 2.75 -9.40 -1.30
N GLN A 372 2.84 -8.59 -2.36
CA GLN A 372 3.31 -9.04 -3.68
C GLN A 372 4.80 -9.35 -3.68
N LEU A 373 5.64 -8.51 -3.05
CA LEU A 373 7.07 -8.76 -2.89
C LEU A 373 7.33 -10.04 -2.08
N THR A 374 6.56 -10.22 -1.00
CA THR A 374 6.64 -11.41 -0.16
C THR A 374 6.28 -12.68 -0.93
N GLU A 375 5.22 -12.64 -1.74
CA GLU A 375 4.87 -13.75 -2.63
C GLU A 375 5.98 -14.04 -3.67
N LYS A 376 6.62 -12.99 -4.21
CA LYS A 376 7.77 -13.10 -5.14
C LYS A 376 9.04 -13.65 -4.47
N GLY A 377 9.07 -13.75 -3.15
CA GLY A 377 10.15 -14.39 -2.38
C GLY A 377 10.98 -13.43 -1.53
N LEU A 378 10.58 -12.16 -1.41
CA LEU A 378 11.24 -11.17 -0.55
C LEU A 378 10.33 -10.81 0.62
N PRO A 379 10.51 -11.37 1.83
CA PRO A 379 9.70 -11.04 3.00
C PRO A 379 9.66 -9.53 3.24
N THR A 380 8.46 -8.94 3.22
CA THR A 380 8.27 -7.48 3.23
C THR A 380 7.11 -7.05 4.13
N PRO A 381 7.32 -6.92 5.46
CA PRO A 381 6.34 -6.30 6.34
C PRO A 381 6.08 -4.83 5.96
N ASN A 382 4.90 -4.32 6.30
CA ASN A 382 4.60 -2.89 6.20
C ASN A 382 4.80 -2.20 7.55
N LEU A 383 5.39 -1.01 7.55
CA LEU A 383 5.71 -0.24 8.75
C LEU A 383 5.02 1.12 8.73
N SER A 384 4.55 1.56 9.89
CA SER A 384 3.89 2.85 10.07
C SER A 384 4.71 4.05 9.56
N SER A 385 4.07 4.97 8.83
CA SER A 385 4.66 6.17 8.23
C SER A 385 4.15 7.49 8.85
N GLY A 386 3.13 7.45 9.72
CA GLY A 386 2.51 8.65 10.30
C GLY A 386 1.40 9.26 9.45
N GLN A 387 0.93 8.56 8.42
CA GLN A 387 -0.23 8.95 7.61
C GLN A 387 -1.57 8.56 8.24
N HIS A 388 -2.58 9.41 8.05
CA HIS A 388 -3.93 9.26 8.59
C HIS A 388 -4.97 9.74 7.58
N ASN A 389 -6.16 9.12 7.60
CA ASN A 389 -7.28 9.46 6.71
C ASN A 389 -6.90 9.52 5.22
N ILE A 390 -6.10 8.55 4.77
CA ILE A 390 -5.59 8.44 3.40
C ILE A 390 -6.73 8.46 2.36
N HIS A 391 -6.38 8.82 1.12
CA HIS A 391 -7.28 8.84 -0.04
C HIS A 391 -8.46 9.81 0.10
N SER A 392 -8.30 10.85 0.92
CA SER A 392 -9.37 11.79 1.26
C SER A 392 -8.86 13.23 1.34
N VAL A 393 -9.74 14.19 1.13
CA VAL A 393 -9.44 15.61 1.42
C VAL A 393 -9.24 15.89 2.91
N LEU A 394 -9.57 14.93 3.78
CA LEU A 394 -9.36 14.97 5.24
C LEU A 394 -8.05 14.30 5.67
N GLU A 395 -7.21 13.90 4.70
CA GLU A 395 -5.90 13.31 4.96
C GLU A 395 -5.00 14.26 5.75
N PHE A 396 -4.23 13.69 6.69
CA PHE A 396 -3.19 14.42 7.39
C PHE A 396 -2.02 13.51 7.75
N ALA A 397 -0.87 14.11 8.02
CA ALA A 397 0.31 13.44 8.51
C ALA A 397 0.75 14.03 9.86
N ASN A 398 1.35 13.20 10.71
CA ASN A 398 1.95 13.65 11.97
C ASN A 398 3.48 13.62 11.90
N LEU A 399 4.12 14.79 11.95
CA LEU A 399 5.58 14.90 11.86
C LEU A 399 6.31 14.16 12.98
N ASN A 400 5.71 14.09 14.17
CA ASN A 400 6.31 13.43 15.32
C ASN A 400 6.35 11.91 15.08
N GLU A 401 5.30 11.36 14.49
CA GLU A 401 5.24 9.95 14.10
C GLU A 401 6.21 9.64 12.95
N MET A 402 6.31 10.51 11.95
CA MET A 402 7.31 10.39 10.88
C MET A 402 8.75 10.42 11.43
N CYS A 403 9.02 11.26 12.45
CA CYS A 403 10.31 11.27 13.14
C CYS A 403 10.60 9.92 13.82
N ASP A 404 9.60 9.33 14.48
CA ASP A 404 9.75 8.04 15.12
C ASP A 404 9.91 6.89 14.12
N ALA A 405 9.18 6.91 13.01
CA ALA A 405 9.35 5.96 11.90
C ALA A 405 10.77 6.05 11.30
N THR A 406 11.34 7.27 11.21
CA THR A 406 12.73 7.47 10.78
C THR A 406 13.72 6.84 11.76
N LYS A 407 13.57 7.08 13.07
CA LYS A 407 14.42 6.43 14.09
C LYS A 407 14.26 4.92 14.09
N HIS A 408 13.04 4.45 13.90
CA HIS A 408 12.70 3.04 13.83
C HIS A 408 13.43 2.35 12.68
N LEU A 409 13.38 2.93 11.47
CA LEU A 409 14.07 2.40 10.30
C LEU A 409 15.59 2.33 10.53
N ILE A 410 16.20 3.38 11.11
CA ILE A 410 17.64 3.38 11.41
C ILE A 410 17.99 2.29 12.46
N GLU A 411 17.19 2.14 13.51
CA GLU A 411 17.40 1.09 14.53
C GLU A 411 17.19 -0.31 13.97
N LEU A 412 16.22 -0.48 13.08
CA LEU A 412 15.98 -1.73 12.38
C LEU A 412 17.19 -2.12 11.52
N LEU A 413 17.75 -1.17 10.76
CA LEU A 413 18.97 -1.38 9.98
C LEU A 413 20.18 -1.72 10.86
N ARG A 414 20.29 -1.08 12.03
CA ARG A 414 21.32 -1.39 13.03
C ARG A 414 21.19 -2.82 13.54
N LEU A 415 19.97 -3.26 13.87
CA LEU A 415 19.68 -4.61 14.33
C LEU A 415 19.92 -5.67 13.25
N TRP A 416 19.58 -5.39 12.00
CA TRP A 416 19.95 -6.25 10.87
C TRP A 416 21.46 -6.35 10.67
N GLY A 417 22.21 -5.27 10.92
CA GLY A 417 23.66 -5.30 10.92
C GLY A 417 24.29 -6.19 12.00
N GLU A 418 23.55 -6.53 13.07
CA GLU A 418 24.00 -7.52 14.06
C GLU A 418 23.86 -8.97 13.56
N LYS A 419 23.07 -9.20 12.51
CA LYS A 419 22.89 -10.52 11.88
C LYS A 419 24.02 -10.77 10.89
N ARG A 420 24.45 -12.03 10.81
CA ARG A 420 25.32 -12.52 9.74
C ARG A 420 24.45 -13.21 8.70
N SER A 421 24.67 -12.90 7.43
CA SER A 421 24.01 -13.55 6.29
C SER A 421 24.37 -15.02 6.17
#